data_AF-A0A7Y0XD83-F1
#
_entry.id   AF-A0A7Y0XD83-F1
#
_cell.length_a   1.000
_cell.length_b   1.000
_cell.length_c   1.000
_cell.angle_alpha   90.00
_cell.angle_beta   90.00
_cell.angle_gamma   90.00
#
_symmetry.space_group_name_H-M   'P 1'
#
loop_
_entity.id
_entity.type
_entity.pdbx_description
1 polymer ?
#
loop_
_entity_poly.entity_id
_entity_poly.type
_entity_poly.pdbx_seq_one_letter_code
_entity_poly.pdbx_strand_id
1 'polypeptide(L)'
;LLVVVDDVVANDDIQQKLMGITAETYGFGIRFFTIEKTINVIGKAAPHQKIFLICRTPQTVRKLVEGGIDLKDVNVGNMHF
;
A
#
# COMPACT_ATOMS: atom_id res chain seq x y z
N LEU A 1 0.63 -4.29 -9.60
CA LEU A 1 1.54 -3.49 -8.75
C LEU A 1 1.04 -3.59 -7.32
N LEU A 2 1.91 -3.94 -6.37
CA LEU A 2 1.60 -3.88 -4.94
C LEU A 2 2.06 -2.53 -4.38
N VAL A 3 1.24 -1.88 -3.58
CA VAL A 3 1.63 -0.68 -2.81
C VAL A 3 1.36 -0.96 -1.34
N VAL A 4 2.44 -1.05 -0.57
CA VAL A 4 2.37 -1.13 0.89
C VAL A 4 2.27 0.29 1.42
N VAL A 5 1.17 0.59 2.10
CA VAL A 5 0.86 1.91 2.64
C VAL A 5 1.12 1.90 4.14
N ASP A 6 2.31 2.37 4.52
CA ASP A 6 2.81 2.24 5.88
C ASP A 6 3.98 3.22 6.11
N ASP A 7 3.80 4.16 7.05
CA ASP A 7 4.81 5.20 7.32
C ASP A 7 6.10 4.64 7.90
N VAL A 8 6.05 3.49 8.60
CA VAL A 8 7.24 2.86 9.17
C VAL A 8 7.99 2.12 8.06
N VAL A 9 7.31 1.25 7.31
CA VAL A 9 7.94 0.46 6.25
C VAL A 9 8.51 1.35 5.14
N ALA A 10 7.81 2.44 4.80
CA ALA A 10 8.29 3.39 3.80
C ALA A 10 9.64 4.06 4.16
N ASN A 11 10.05 3.99 5.43
CA ASN A 11 11.32 4.53 5.92
C ASN A 11 12.27 3.44 6.47
N ASP A 12 11.97 2.15 6.29
CA ASP A 12 12.80 1.03 6.75
C ASP A 12 13.31 0.18 5.57
N ASP A 13 14.56 0.41 5.17
CA ASP A 13 15.19 -0.27 4.04
C ASP A 13 15.26 -1.80 4.20
N ILE A 14 15.34 -2.30 5.43
CA ILE A 14 15.45 -3.75 5.69
C ILE A 14 14.08 -4.39 5.45
N GLN A 15 13.02 -3.80 6.01
CA GLN A 15 11.65 -4.29 5.77
C GLN A 15 11.28 -4.21 4.29
N GLN A 16 11.65 -3.13 3.60
CA GLN A 16 11.42 -3.00 2.16
C GLN A 16 12.10 -4.10 1.35
N LYS A 17 13.37 -4.42 1.65
CA LYS A 17 14.11 -5.48 0.96
C LYS A 17 13.47 -6.85 1.18
N LEU A 18 13.11 -7.18 2.41
CA LEU A 18 12.49 -8.47 2.73
C LEU A 18 11.14 -8.66 2.02
N MET A 19 10.28 -7.64 2.05
CA MET A 19 9.00 -7.68 1.33
C MET A 19 9.20 -7.68 -0.20
N GLY A 20 10.21 -6.96 -0.69
CA GLY A 20 10.57 -6.88 -2.11
C GLY A 20 10.93 -8.23 -2.70
N ILE A 21 11.78 -9.00 -2.03
CA ILE A 21 12.16 -10.36 -2.47
C ILE A 21 10.92 -11.24 -2.69
N THR A 22 9.95 -11.17 -1.77
CA THR A 22 8.71 -11.96 -1.88
C THR A 22 7.92 -11.54 -3.11
N ALA A 23 7.69 -10.25 -3.32
CA ALA A 23 6.93 -9.75 -4.47
C ALA A 23 7.62 -10.06 -5.81
N GLU A 24 8.94 -9.88 -5.88
CA GLU A 24 9.76 -10.17 -7.06
C GLU A 24 9.73 -11.65 -7.45
N THR A 25 9.74 -12.55 -6.46
CA THR A 25 9.64 -14.01 -6.69
C THR A 25 8.38 -14.39 -7.47
N TYR A 26 7.28 -13.65 -7.28
CA TYR A 26 6.02 -13.85 -7.99
C TYR A 26 5.85 -12.91 -9.20
N GLY A 27 6.89 -12.17 -9.60
CA GLY A 27 6.86 -11.27 -10.76
C GLY A 27 6.05 -9.99 -10.54
N PHE A 28 5.75 -9.61 -9.30
CA PHE A 28 5.03 -8.38 -9.00
C PHE A 28 5.98 -7.23 -8.66
N GLY A 29 5.77 -6.08 -9.31
CA GLY A 29 6.36 -4.83 -8.82
C GLY A 29 5.74 -4.45 -7.46
N ILE A 30 6.58 -3.99 -6.53
CA ILE A 30 6.18 -3.48 -5.22
C ILE A 30 6.66 -2.03 -5.02
N ARG A 31 5.89 -1.23 -4.27
CA ARG A 31 6.25 0.12 -3.81
C ARG A 31 5.85 0.28 -2.36
N PHE A 32 6.61 1.08 -1.63
CA PHE A 32 6.37 1.39 -0.22
C PHE A 32 6.13 2.88 -0.10
N PHE A 33 4.92 3.28 0.30
CA PHE A 33 4.53 4.68 0.42
C PHE A 33 4.06 4.99 1.83
N THR A 34 4.32 6.21 2.26
CA THR A 34 3.62 6.81 3.40
C THR A 34 2.14 7.00 3.06
N ILE A 35 1.32 7.18 4.07
CA ILE A 35 -0.12 7.44 3.91
C ILE A 35 -0.31 8.73 3.11
N GLU A 36 0.39 9.79 3.49
CA GLU A 36 0.33 11.10 2.83
C GLU A 36 0.75 11.01 1.35
N LYS A 37 1.86 10.32 1.07
CA LYS A 37 2.32 10.13 -0.32
C LYS A 37 1.27 9.40 -1.13
N THR A 38 0.65 8.36 -0.57
CA THR A 38 -0.39 7.58 -1.24
C THR A 38 -1.56 8.48 -1.64
N ILE A 39 -2.08 9.30 -0.71
CA ILE A 39 -3.16 10.26 -0.98
C ILE A 39 -2.81 11.20 -2.14
N ASN A 40 -1.58 11.73 -2.14
CA ASN A 40 -1.15 12.73 -3.12
C ASN A 40 -0.88 12.19 -4.54
N VAL A 41 -0.62 10.89 -4.68
CA VAL A 41 -0.11 10.33 -5.95
C VAL A 41 -0.98 9.22 -6.53
N ILE A 42 -1.78 8.50 -5.73
CA ILE A 42 -2.47 7.30 -6.22
C ILE A 42 -3.47 7.63 -7.33
N GLY A 43 -4.15 8.78 -7.24
CA GLY A 43 -5.07 9.26 -8.27
C GLY A 43 -4.40 9.67 -9.59
N LYS A 44 -3.06 9.75 -9.62
CA LYS A 44 -2.27 10.05 -10.84
C LYS A 44 -1.86 8.77 -11.59
N ALA A 45 -2.23 7.59 -11.08
CA ALA A 45 -1.96 6.34 -11.76
C ALA A 45 -2.65 6.29 -13.13
N ALA A 46 -1.97 5.75 -14.13
CA ALA A 46 -2.56 5.59 -15.45
C ALA A 46 -3.71 4.55 -15.39
N PRO A 47 -4.78 4.70 -16.21
CA PRO A 47 -5.97 3.83 -16.11
C PRO A 47 -5.71 2.32 -16.28
N HIS A 48 -4.63 1.96 -16.97
CA HIS A 48 -4.22 0.56 -17.15
C HIS A 48 -3.49 -0.03 -15.94
N GLN A 49 -3.01 0.81 -15.01
CA GLN A 49 -2.29 0.33 -13.83
C GLN A 49 -3.28 -0.28 -12.84
N LYS A 50 -3.20 -1.60 -12.66
CA LYS A 50 -3.92 -2.31 -11.60
C LYS A 50 -3.08 -2.32 -10.34
N ILE A 51 -3.56 -1.62 -9.31
CA ILE A 51 -2.87 -1.42 -8.04
C ILE A 51 -3.62 -2.16 -6.94
N PHE A 52 -2.86 -2.92 -6.14
CA PHE A 52 -3.34 -3.58 -4.93
C PHE A 52 -2.73 -2.87 -3.72
N LEU A 53 -3.57 -2.27 -2.87
CA LEU A 53 -3.13 -1.58 -1.66
C LEU A 53 -3.07 -2.56 -0.49
N ILE A 54 -1.95 -2.58 0.23
CA ILE A 54 -1.75 -3.35 1.46
C ILE A 54 -1.62 -2.35 2.60
N CYS A 55 -2.57 -2.39 3.54
CA CYS A 55 -2.60 -1.51 4.70
C CYS A 55 -2.42 -2.32 5.99
N ARG A 56 -1.62 -1.82 6.94
CA ARG A 56 -1.38 -2.52 8.21
C ARG A 56 -2.63 -2.61 9.09
N THR A 57 -3.42 -1.55 9.15
CA THR A 57 -4.57 -1.47 10.06
C THR A 57 -5.79 -0.78 9.42
N PRO A 58 -7.00 -1.00 9.95
CA PRO A 58 -8.19 -0.26 9.52
C PRO A 58 -8.05 1.27 9.68
N GLN A 59 -7.26 1.74 10.64
CA GLN A 59 -7.00 3.17 10.82
C GLN A 59 -6.23 3.76 9.63
N THR A 60 -5.30 3.02 9.04
CA THR A 60 -4.65 3.43 7.79
C THR A 60 -5.66 3.54 6.66
N VAL A 61 -6.52 2.53 6.49
CA VAL A 61 -7.58 2.54 5.47
C VAL A 61 -8.50 3.74 5.65
N ARG A 62 -8.92 4.02 6.89
CA ARG A 62 -9.75 5.19 7.22
C ARG A 62 -9.09 6.50 6.77
N LYS A 63 -7.80 6.70 7.09
CA LYS A 63 -7.06 7.91 6.67
C LYS A 63 -7.01 8.06 5.14
N LEU A 64 -6.90 6.95 4.40
CA LEU A 64 -6.92 6.98 2.94
C LEU A 64 -8.29 7.44 2.40
N VAL A 65 -9.39 6.91 2.95
CA VAL A 65 -10.75 7.31 2.58
C VAL A 65 -11.03 8.77 2.95
N GLU A 66 -10.66 9.20 4.16
CA GLU A 66 -10.75 10.61 4.60
C GLU A 66 -9.88 11.53 3.74
N GLY A 67 -8.77 11.02 3.21
CA GLY A 67 -7.90 11.68 2.23
C GLY A 67 -8.45 11.73 0.80
N GLY A 68 -9.66 11.22 0.55
CA GLY A 68 -10.32 11.27 -0.75
C GLY A 68 -9.98 10.12 -1.70
N ILE A 69 -9.35 9.04 -1.22
CA ILE A 69 -9.16 7.83 -2.02
C ILE A 69 -10.47 7.04 -2.04
N ASP A 70 -11.03 6.86 -3.24
CA ASP A 70 -12.22 6.01 -3.44
C ASP A 70 -11.86 4.53 -3.35
N LEU A 71 -12.28 3.88 -2.27
CA LEU A 71 -12.15 2.45 -2.03
C LEU A 71 -13.55 1.83 -2.02
N LYS A 72 -13.86 1.03 -3.04
CA LYS A 72 -15.16 0.36 -3.16
C LYS A 72 -15.33 -0.79 -2.16
N ASP A 73 -14.24 -1.52 -1.95
CA ASP A 73 -14.20 -2.71 -1.12
C ASP A 73 -12.90 -2.76 -0.32
N VAL A 74 -12.97 -3.31 0.89
CA VAL A 74 -11.81 -3.53 1.76
C VAL A 74 -11.82 -4.99 2.19
N ASN A 75 -10.78 -5.73 1.82
CA ASN A 75 -10.57 -7.09 2.31
C ASN A 75 -9.79 -7.05 3.63
N VAL A 76 -10.36 -7.63 4.69
CA VAL A 76 -9.69 -7.79 5.98
C VAL A 76 -9.15 -9.21 6.07
N GLY A 77 -7.83 -9.36 5.87
CA GLY A 77 -7.16 -10.65 5.89
C GLY A 77 -6.72 -11.06 7.30
N ASN A 78 -5.68 -10.40 7.82
CA ASN A 78 -5.10 -10.71 9.13
C ASN A 78 -4.94 -9.44 9.96
N MET A 79 -5.38 -9.50 11.22
CA MET A 79 -5.13 -8.51 12.25
C MET A 79 -4.74 -9.25 13.52
N HIS A 80 -3.44 -9.31 13.81
CA HIS A 80 -2.93 -9.88 15.04
C HIS A 80 -2.70 -8.78 16.08
N PHE A 81 -2.86 -9.14 17.36
CA PHE A 81 -2.71 -8.25 18.51
C PHE A 81 -1.23 -8.07 18.88
#